data_AF-A0A936BUH6-F1
#
_entry.id   AF-A0A936BUH6-F1
#
_cell.length_a   1.000
_cell.length_b   1.000
_cell.length_c   1.000
_cell.angle_alpha   90.00
_cell.angle_beta   90.00
_cell.angle_gamma   90.00
#
_symmetry.space_group_name_H-M   'P 1'
#
loop_
_entity.id
_entity.type
_entity.pdbx_description
1 polymer ?
#
loop_
_entity_poly.entity_id
_entity_poly.type
_entity_poly.pdbx_seq_one_letter_code
_entity_poly.pdbx_strand_id
1 'polypeptide(L)'
;MWGFITGLFSLLLWIGLPLLVFAVWTYNKLQKQAQEVREATSNVQVAVAKKLNLVNQLGDIVKSFQASEQFTHLKLAQDNNAAAIAVAYAQSGAMLSSLLGAAERSPEFKASEQYHRLVDSIQHCELDIQQARTTLNTAVKHYNNAYLAFPTVLLAPVLGFSKAPYLEFDVSGNVDATALKSFQTDDGERLKQLLAGAGGSLAGATRTLAGAAGQAGKLLAVQAGNAGKLIAAKAAERGATSYFYLPRGGVPRGPVPLPTVRELIQRGELDADVMVARAGSEEWQPVSALPQDA
;
A
#
# COMPACT_ATOMS: atom_id res chain seq x y z
N MET A 1 -30.50 8.80 19.34
CA MET A 1 -29.58 9.02 18.19
C MET A 1 -28.15 8.62 18.52
N TRP A 2 -27.56 9.08 19.64
CA TRP A 2 -26.19 8.75 20.05
C TRP A 2 -25.93 7.23 20.19
N GLY A 3 -26.80 6.48 20.88
CA GLY A 3 -26.65 5.04 21.05
C GLY A 3 -26.71 4.21 19.74
N PHE A 4 -27.39 4.72 18.71
CA PHE A 4 -27.42 4.09 17.39
C PHE A 4 -26.09 4.29 16.66
N ILE A 5 -25.49 5.47 16.76
CA ILE A 5 -24.20 5.79 16.13
C ILE A 5 -23.07 4.99 16.79
N THR A 6 -23.06 4.86 18.12
CA THR A 6 -22.05 4.06 18.82
C THR A 6 -22.22 2.56 18.56
N GLY A 7 -23.46 2.07 18.43
CA GLY A 7 -23.74 0.69 18.04
C GLY A 7 -23.32 0.36 16.60
N LEU A 8 -23.55 1.28 15.65
CA LEU A 8 -23.09 1.11 14.26
C LEU A 8 -21.56 1.11 14.17
N PHE A 9 -20.91 1.99 14.93
CA PHE A 9 -19.45 2.06 14.99
C PHE A 9 -18.84 0.79 15.61
N SER A 10 -19.40 0.29 16.72
CA SER A 10 -18.91 -0.94 17.34
C SER A 10 -19.10 -2.16 16.43
N LEU A 11 -20.21 -2.25 15.70
CA LEU A 11 -20.48 -3.31 14.71
C LEU A 11 -19.45 -3.29 13.58
N LEU A 12 -19.16 -2.10 13.03
CA LEU A 12 -18.18 -1.95 11.96
C LEU A 12 -16.77 -2.32 12.42
N LEU A 13 -16.42 -2.01 13.67
CA LEU A 13 -15.14 -2.39 14.28
C LEU A 13 -15.05 -3.91 14.51
N TRP A 14 -16.13 -4.52 14.99
CA TRP A 14 -16.24 -5.97 15.21
C TRP A 14 -16.16 -6.80 13.93
N ILE A 15 -16.60 -6.26 12.79
CA ILE A 15 -16.51 -6.92 11.49
C ILE A 15 -15.20 -6.57 10.77
N GLY A 16 -14.76 -5.31 10.87
CA GLY A 16 -13.58 -4.81 10.17
C GLY A 16 -12.26 -5.34 10.73
N LEU A 17 -12.14 -5.46 12.06
CA LEU A 17 -10.89 -5.92 12.69
C LEU A 17 -10.56 -7.39 12.34
N PRO A 18 -11.49 -8.36 12.42
CA PRO A 18 -11.22 -9.73 11.99
C PRO A 18 -10.90 -9.84 10.50
N LEU A 19 -11.58 -9.06 9.65
CA LEU A 19 -11.31 -9.03 8.22
C LEU A 19 -9.89 -8.56 7.92
N LEU A 20 -9.41 -7.53 8.63
CA LEU A 20 -8.05 -7.00 8.49
C LEU A 20 -7.00 -8.02 8.96
N VAL A 21 -7.20 -8.65 10.12
CA VAL A 21 -6.31 -9.71 10.62
C VAL A 21 -6.25 -10.87 9.63
N PHE A 22 -7.40 -11.28 9.08
CA PHE A 22 -7.49 -12.32 8.07
C PHE A 22 -6.75 -11.95 6.77
N ALA A 23 -6.88 -10.71 6.31
CA ALA A 23 -6.19 -10.21 5.12
C ALA A 23 -4.67 -10.24 5.30
N VAL A 24 -4.15 -9.78 6.45
CA VAL A 24 -2.71 -9.82 6.76
C VAL A 24 -2.19 -11.26 6.84
N TRP A 25 -2.94 -12.15 7.50
CA TRP A 25 -2.56 -13.57 7.58
C TRP A 25 -2.52 -14.24 6.19
N THR A 26 -3.53 -13.98 5.36
CA THR A 26 -3.65 -14.49 4.00
C THR A 26 -2.51 -13.98 3.11
N TYR A 27 -2.20 -12.68 3.20
CA TYR A 27 -1.09 -12.06 2.47
C TYR A 27 0.24 -12.75 2.78
N ASN A 28 0.57 -12.90 4.08
CA ASN A 28 1.83 -13.53 4.49
C ASN A 28 1.91 -15.00 4.04
N LYS A 29 0.80 -15.72 4.12
CA LYS A 29 0.73 -17.12 3.67
C LYS A 29 0.96 -17.24 2.16
N LEU A 30 0.25 -16.45 1.36
CA LEU A 30 0.40 -16.46 -0.09
C LEU A 30 1.78 -15.97 -0.52
N GLN A 31 2.35 -14.97 0.17
CA GLN A 31 3.69 -14.47 -0.11
C GLN A 31 4.76 -15.54 0.14
N LYS A 32 4.65 -16.28 1.24
CA LYS A 32 5.56 -17.41 1.51
C LYS A 32 5.50 -18.45 0.40
N GLN A 33 4.30 -18.87 0.01
CA GLN A 33 4.12 -19.88 -1.04
C GLN A 33 4.54 -19.37 -2.43
N ALA A 34 4.33 -18.07 -2.72
CA ALA A 34 4.84 -17.44 -3.94
C ALA A 34 6.37 -17.46 -3.98
N GLN A 35 7.02 -17.24 -2.84
CA GLN A 35 8.48 -17.34 -2.74
C GLN A 35 8.98 -18.78 -2.98
N GLU A 36 8.28 -19.80 -2.46
CA GLU A 36 8.58 -21.21 -2.73
C GLU A 36 8.49 -21.53 -4.25
N VAL A 37 7.48 -20.99 -4.94
CA VAL A 37 7.36 -21.12 -6.40
C VAL A 37 8.52 -20.42 -7.12
N ARG A 38 8.92 -19.22 -6.69
CA ARG A 38 10.07 -18.48 -7.27
C ARG A 38 11.38 -19.24 -7.09
N GLU A 39 11.61 -19.77 -5.90
CA GLU A 39 12.78 -20.59 -5.59
C GLU A 39 12.83 -21.85 -6.46
N ALA A 40 11.72 -22.59 -6.54
CA ALA A 40 11.65 -23.77 -7.39
C ALA A 40 11.84 -23.44 -8.88
N THR A 41 11.35 -22.28 -9.33
CA THR A 41 11.55 -21.80 -10.71
C THR A 41 13.02 -21.51 -10.99
N SER A 42 13.72 -20.87 -10.04
CA SER A 42 15.17 -20.63 -10.12
C SER A 42 15.96 -21.94 -10.19
N ASN A 43 15.57 -22.95 -9.40
CA ASN A 43 16.22 -24.25 -9.43
C ASN A 43 16.09 -24.93 -10.81
N VAL A 44 14.91 -24.84 -11.45
CA VAL A 44 14.74 -25.33 -12.82
C VAL A 44 15.59 -24.52 -13.80
N GLN A 45 15.63 -23.19 -13.67
CA GLN A 45 16.44 -22.32 -14.52
C GLN A 45 17.92 -22.70 -14.47
N VAL A 46 18.47 -22.96 -13.28
CA VAL A 46 19.86 -23.40 -13.09
C VAL A 46 20.10 -24.76 -13.76
N ALA A 47 19.19 -25.71 -13.60
CA ALA A 47 19.30 -27.03 -14.22
C ALA A 47 19.26 -26.95 -15.76
N VAL A 48 18.35 -26.16 -16.31
CA VAL A 48 18.28 -25.91 -17.77
C VAL A 48 19.54 -25.19 -18.26
N ALA A 49 20.03 -24.17 -17.55
CA ALA A 49 21.26 -23.47 -17.91
C ALA A 49 22.48 -24.40 -17.93
N LYS A 50 22.57 -25.34 -16.98
CA LYS A 50 23.61 -26.38 -16.97
C LYS A 50 23.52 -27.28 -18.20
N LYS A 51 22.31 -27.74 -18.57
CA LYS A 51 22.10 -28.52 -19.81
C LYS A 51 22.54 -27.74 -21.04
N LEU A 52 22.17 -26.46 -21.16
CA LEU A 52 22.59 -25.62 -22.28
C LEU A 52 24.10 -25.51 -22.38
N ASN A 53 24.79 -25.31 -21.25
CA ASN A 53 26.24 -25.27 -21.21
C ASN A 53 26.86 -26.59 -21.72
N LEU A 54 26.40 -27.73 -21.19
CA LEU A 54 26.89 -29.04 -21.61
C LEU A 54 26.61 -29.33 -23.09
N VAL A 55 25.44 -28.95 -23.61
CA VAL A 55 25.08 -29.09 -25.04
C VAL A 55 25.96 -28.18 -25.91
N ASN A 56 26.25 -26.95 -25.49
CA ASN A 56 27.17 -26.07 -26.19
C ASN A 56 28.60 -26.63 -26.21
N GLN A 57 29.07 -27.15 -25.07
CA GLN A 57 30.38 -27.81 -24.98
C GLN A 57 30.45 -29.02 -25.93
N LEU A 58 29.39 -29.82 -26.01
CA LEU A 58 29.30 -30.93 -26.96
C LEU A 58 29.39 -30.42 -28.41
N GLY A 59 28.69 -29.33 -28.72
CA GLY A 59 28.76 -28.66 -30.03
C GLY A 59 30.16 -28.16 -30.39
N ASP A 60 30.90 -27.64 -29.43
CA ASP A 60 32.27 -27.15 -29.67
C ASP A 60 33.26 -28.31 -29.92
N ILE A 61 33.04 -29.47 -29.27
CA ILE A 61 33.81 -30.67 -29.58
C ILE A 61 33.44 -31.16 -30.99
N VAL A 62 32.16 -31.29 -31.35
CA VAL A 62 31.74 -31.68 -32.72
C VAL A 62 32.38 -30.78 -33.78
N LYS A 63 32.39 -29.45 -33.56
CA LYS A 63 33.05 -28.47 -34.44
C LYS A 63 34.55 -28.75 -34.63
N SER A 64 35.25 -29.18 -33.59
CA SER A 64 36.67 -29.52 -33.70
C SER A 64 36.94 -30.77 -34.56
N PHE A 65 35.98 -31.68 -34.66
CA PHE A 65 36.07 -32.89 -35.49
C PHE A 65 35.52 -32.69 -36.90
N GLN A 66 34.53 -31.81 -37.08
CA GLN A 66 33.94 -31.49 -38.37
C GLN A 66 34.05 -29.99 -38.66
N ALA A 67 35.00 -29.62 -39.54
CA ALA A 67 35.35 -28.24 -39.87
C ALA A 67 34.23 -27.41 -40.57
N SER A 68 33.03 -27.96 -40.80
CA SER A 68 31.97 -27.35 -41.61
C SER A 68 30.62 -27.17 -40.91
N GLU A 69 30.43 -27.62 -39.65
CA GLU A 69 29.14 -27.47 -38.96
C GLU A 69 29.15 -26.25 -38.00
N GLN A 70 28.34 -25.24 -38.29
CA GLN A 70 28.18 -24.06 -37.42
C GLN A 70 26.95 -24.22 -36.52
N PHE A 71 27.17 -24.50 -35.24
CA PHE A 71 26.12 -24.43 -34.22
C PHE A 71 26.11 -23.06 -33.52
N THR A 72 24.92 -22.47 -33.39
CA THR A 72 24.71 -21.28 -32.55
C THR A 72 24.67 -21.70 -31.08
N HIS A 73 25.47 -21.04 -30.23
CA HIS A 73 25.45 -21.29 -28.80
C HIS A 73 24.10 -20.87 -28.19
N LEU A 74 23.49 -21.78 -27.45
CA LEU A 74 22.25 -21.52 -26.75
C LEU A 74 22.52 -20.71 -25.47
N LYS A 75 21.66 -19.75 -25.18
CA LYS A 75 21.70 -18.95 -23.95
C LYS A 75 20.31 -18.88 -23.35
N LEU A 76 20.25 -18.97 -22.03
CA LEU A 76 19.03 -18.72 -21.29
C LEU A 76 18.89 -17.21 -21.06
N ALA A 77 17.73 -16.65 -21.36
CA ALA A 77 17.43 -15.27 -21.00
C ALA A 77 17.51 -15.11 -19.47
N GLN A 78 17.97 -13.94 -19.01
CA GLN A 78 18.08 -13.66 -17.56
C GLN A 78 16.72 -13.51 -16.88
N ASP A 79 15.64 -13.35 -17.64
CA ASP A 79 14.31 -13.27 -17.09
C ASP A 79 13.85 -14.65 -16.62
N ASN A 80 13.49 -14.74 -15.34
CA ASN A 80 12.97 -15.94 -14.66
C ASN A 80 11.55 -16.32 -15.11
N ASN A 81 11.29 -16.22 -16.41
CA ASN A 81 10.01 -16.55 -17.00
C ASN A 81 9.97 -18.04 -17.35
N ALA A 82 8.95 -18.74 -16.83
CA ALA A 82 8.70 -20.15 -17.14
C ALA A 82 8.64 -20.41 -18.67
N ALA A 83 8.12 -19.48 -19.46
CA ALA A 83 8.10 -19.59 -20.92
C ALA A 83 9.52 -19.60 -21.51
N ALA A 84 10.41 -18.71 -21.04
CA ALA A 84 11.78 -18.63 -21.53
C ALA A 84 12.59 -19.90 -21.18
N ILE A 85 12.37 -20.44 -19.97
CA ILE A 85 12.96 -21.70 -19.52
C ILE A 85 12.52 -22.85 -20.45
N ALA A 86 11.22 -22.94 -20.74
CA ALA A 86 10.68 -23.99 -21.58
C ALA A 86 11.18 -23.90 -23.04
N VAL A 87 11.24 -22.70 -23.61
CA VAL A 87 11.80 -22.48 -24.96
C VAL A 87 13.28 -22.89 -25.01
N ALA A 88 14.08 -22.47 -24.05
CA ALA A 88 15.51 -22.82 -24.01
C ALA A 88 15.71 -24.33 -23.84
N TYR A 89 14.90 -24.97 -23.00
CA TYR A 89 14.91 -26.43 -22.84
C TYR A 89 14.58 -27.14 -24.17
N ALA A 90 13.55 -26.69 -24.90
CA ALA A 90 13.21 -27.25 -26.21
C ALA A 90 14.35 -27.09 -27.24
N GLN A 91 14.94 -25.90 -27.31
CA GLN A 91 16.11 -25.63 -28.17
C GLN A 91 17.30 -26.54 -27.83
N SER A 92 17.54 -26.79 -26.54
CA SER A 92 18.59 -27.71 -26.09
C SER A 92 18.38 -29.14 -26.57
N GLY A 93 17.12 -29.61 -26.59
CA GLY A 93 16.77 -30.92 -27.10
C GLY A 93 16.98 -31.04 -28.61
N ALA A 94 16.56 -30.02 -29.37
CA ALA A 94 16.75 -29.97 -30.83
C ALA A 94 18.24 -29.93 -31.22
N MET A 95 19.04 -29.11 -30.53
CA MET A 95 20.49 -29.06 -30.76
C MET A 95 21.15 -30.39 -30.38
N LEU A 96 20.81 -30.98 -29.23
CA LEU A 96 21.33 -32.29 -28.83
C LEU A 96 21.01 -33.36 -29.87
N SER A 97 19.77 -33.43 -30.37
CA SER A 97 19.38 -34.39 -31.41
C SER A 97 20.23 -34.23 -32.68
N SER A 98 20.47 -32.98 -33.10
CA SER A 98 21.34 -32.66 -34.24
C SER A 98 22.78 -33.12 -34.01
N LEU A 99 23.33 -32.88 -32.82
CA LEU A 99 24.68 -33.28 -32.44
C LEU A 99 24.85 -34.81 -32.37
N LEU A 100 23.86 -35.53 -31.84
CA LEU A 100 23.85 -37.00 -31.85
C LEU A 100 23.80 -37.54 -33.28
N GLY A 101 23.02 -36.91 -34.17
CA GLY A 101 22.99 -37.27 -35.59
C GLY A 101 24.30 -36.97 -36.33
N ALA A 102 25.02 -35.90 -35.95
CA ALA A 102 26.39 -35.66 -36.43
C ALA A 102 27.37 -36.72 -35.93
N ALA A 103 27.21 -37.18 -34.69
CA ALA A 103 28.03 -38.24 -34.11
C ALA A 103 27.89 -39.58 -34.85
N GLU A 104 26.70 -39.92 -35.34
CA GLU A 104 26.50 -41.13 -36.15
C GLU A 104 27.21 -41.08 -37.51
N ARG A 105 27.45 -39.88 -38.06
CA ARG A 105 28.19 -39.68 -39.31
C ARG A 105 29.71 -39.74 -39.12
N SER A 106 30.21 -39.58 -37.89
CA SER A 106 31.62 -39.53 -37.53
C SER A 106 31.97 -40.52 -36.41
N PRO A 107 32.24 -41.80 -36.74
CA PRO A 107 32.56 -42.83 -35.76
C PRO A 107 33.75 -42.50 -34.85
N GLU A 108 34.75 -41.79 -35.36
CA GLU A 108 35.93 -41.35 -34.61
C GLU A 108 35.58 -40.40 -33.46
N PHE A 109 34.63 -39.49 -33.66
CA PHE A 109 34.14 -38.58 -32.63
C PHE A 109 33.29 -39.32 -31.60
N LYS A 110 32.40 -40.21 -32.07
CA LYS A 110 31.52 -41.02 -31.21
C LYS A 110 32.31 -41.91 -30.26
N ALA A 111 33.45 -42.44 -30.70
CA ALA A 111 34.31 -43.27 -29.87
C ALA A 111 35.12 -42.49 -28.82
N SER A 112 35.10 -41.14 -28.85
CA SER A 112 35.87 -40.34 -27.91
C SER A 112 35.28 -40.44 -26.49
N GLU A 113 36.16 -40.65 -25.51
CA GLU A 113 35.76 -40.72 -24.10
C GLU A 113 35.10 -39.41 -23.63
N GLN A 114 35.57 -38.28 -24.17
CA GLN A 114 35.02 -36.96 -23.86
C GLN A 114 33.57 -36.80 -24.34
N TYR A 115 33.23 -37.34 -25.54
CA TYR A 115 31.85 -37.37 -26.02
C TYR A 115 30.93 -38.13 -25.06
N HIS A 116 31.32 -39.35 -24.70
CA HIS A 116 30.51 -40.20 -23.80
C HIS A 116 30.30 -39.53 -22.44
N ARG A 117 31.35 -38.96 -21.83
CA ARG A 117 31.22 -38.22 -20.56
C ARG A 117 30.23 -37.05 -20.64
N LEU A 118 30.21 -36.31 -21.75
CA LEU A 118 29.27 -35.20 -21.92
C LEU A 118 27.85 -35.70 -22.13
N VAL A 119 27.63 -36.72 -22.96
CA VAL A 119 26.30 -37.32 -23.15
C VAL A 119 25.75 -37.85 -21.84
N ASP A 120 26.56 -38.56 -21.05
CA ASP A 120 26.17 -39.06 -19.73
C ASP A 120 25.84 -37.90 -18.78
N SER A 121 26.64 -36.82 -18.78
CA SER A 121 26.38 -35.63 -17.97
C SER A 121 25.09 -34.92 -18.38
N ILE A 122 24.78 -34.88 -19.66
CA ILE A 122 23.52 -34.32 -20.20
C ILE A 122 22.34 -35.19 -19.76
N GLN A 123 22.46 -36.51 -19.78
CA GLN A 123 21.42 -37.43 -19.29
C GLN A 123 21.15 -37.26 -17.79
N HIS A 124 22.20 -37.13 -16.96
CA HIS A 124 22.04 -36.82 -15.54
C HIS A 124 21.35 -35.46 -15.34
N CYS A 125 21.74 -34.46 -16.12
CA CYS A 125 21.10 -33.14 -16.08
C CYS A 125 19.62 -33.20 -16.48
N GLU A 126 19.22 -34.12 -17.36
CA GLU A 126 17.83 -34.33 -17.75
C GLU A 126 16.99 -34.86 -16.58
N LEU A 127 17.54 -35.80 -15.80
CA LEU A 127 16.91 -36.29 -14.57
C LEU A 127 16.77 -35.17 -13.52
N ASP A 128 17.82 -34.35 -13.35
CA ASP A 128 17.78 -33.19 -12.46
C ASP A 128 16.66 -32.20 -12.86
N ILE A 129 16.51 -31.94 -14.17
CA ILE A 129 15.46 -31.06 -14.70
C ILE A 129 14.07 -31.65 -14.43
N GLN A 130 13.88 -32.96 -14.63
CA GLN A 130 12.60 -33.63 -14.35
C GLN A 130 12.21 -33.56 -12.88
N GLN A 131 13.19 -33.76 -11.98
CA GLN A 131 12.98 -33.63 -10.55
C GLN A 131 12.65 -32.18 -10.17
N ALA A 132 13.42 -31.21 -10.64
CA ALA A 132 13.19 -29.79 -10.37
C ALA A 132 11.81 -29.34 -10.88
N ARG A 133 11.38 -29.80 -12.06
CA ARG A 133 10.04 -29.54 -12.60
C ARG A 133 8.94 -30.12 -11.70
N THR A 134 9.11 -31.34 -11.21
CA THR A 134 8.14 -31.98 -10.31
C THR A 134 8.00 -31.19 -9.01
N THR A 135 9.12 -30.73 -8.45
CA THR A 135 9.14 -29.85 -7.27
C THR A 135 8.45 -28.53 -7.53
N LEU A 136 8.74 -27.87 -8.65
CA LEU A 136 8.07 -26.63 -9.06
C LEU A 136 6.56 -26.83 -9.20
N ASN A 137 6.12 -27.86 -9.92
CA ASN A 137 4.69 -28.12 -10.11
C ASN A 137 3.99 -28.45 -8.79
N THR A 138 4.68 -29.09 -7.85
CA THR A 138 4.17 -29.33 -6.50
C THR A 138 4.00 -28.01 -5.72
N ALA A 139 5.00 -27.13 -5.76
CA ALA A 139 4.91 -25.79 -5.15
C ALA A 139 3.77 -24.95 -5.78
N VAL A 140 3.67 -24.95 -7.12
CA VAL A 140 2.59 -24.28 -7.87
C VAL A 140 1.23 -24.83 -7.46
N LYS A 141 1.08 -26.15 -7.30
CA LYS A 141 -0.15 -26.77 -6.80
C LYS A 141 -0.51 -26.28 -5.41
N HIS A 142 0.43 -26.27 -4.47
CA HIS A 142 0.19 -25.80 -3.11
C HIS A 142 -0.21 -24.32 -3.07
N TYR A 143 0.47 -23.48 -3.84
CA TYR A 143 0.14 -22.07 -4.00
C TYR A 143 -1.26 -21.88 -4.61
N ASN A 144 -1.54 -22.54 -5.73
CA ASN A 144 -2.82 -22.42 -6.43
C ASN A 144 -3.99 -22.92 -5.58
N ASN A 145 -3.80 -23.98 -4.80
CA ASN A 145 -4.81 -24.48 -3.86
C ASN A 145 -5.12 -23.43 -2.77
N ALA A 146 -4.09 -22.75 -2.24
CA ALA A 146 -4.30 -21.70 -1.24
C ALA A 146 -4.94 -20.45 -1.85
N TYR A 147 -4.55 -20.08 -3.08
CA TYR A 147 -5.11 -18.96 -3.84
C TYR A 147 -6.60 -19.19 -4.16
N LEU A 148 -6.98 -20.41 -4.57
CA LEU A 148 -8.36 -20.76 -4.94
C LEU A 148 -9.26 -21.11 -3.75
N ALA A 149 -8.69 -21.26 -2.54
CA ALA A 149 -9.48 -21.59 -1.36
C ALA A 149 -10.43 -20.45 -0.99
N PHE A 150 -11.64 -20.78 -0.53
CA PHE A 150 -12.53 -19.80 0.08
C PHE A 150 -12.10 -19.54 1.53
N PRO A 151 -12.06 -18.27 2.01
CA PRO A 151 -12.43 -17.04 1.32
C PRO A 151 -11.28 -16.32 0.58
N THR A 152 -10.07 -16.89 0.58
CA THR A 152 -8.86 -16.33 -0.06
C THR A 152 -9.06 -15.90 -1.51
N VAL A 153 -9.80 -16.67 -2.32
CA VAL A 153 -10.04 -16.40 -3.75
C VAL A 153 -10.67 -15.02 -4.02
N LEU A 154 -11.41 -14.47 -3.05
CA LEU A 154 -12.04 -13.15 -3.16
C LEU A 154 -11.06 -12.01 -2.86
N LEU A 155 -10.13 -12.24 -1.93
CA LEU A 155 -9.17 -11.22 -1.48
C LEU A 155 -7.87 -11.24 -2.30
N ALA A 156 -7.42 -12.41 -2.76
CA ALA A 156 -6.12 -12.61 -3.39
C ALA A 156 -5.90 -11.71 -4.64
N PRO A 157 -6.86 -11.55 -5.57
CA PRO A 157 -6.69 -10.66 -6.72
C PRO A 157 -6.58 -9.18 -6.33
N VAL A 158 -7.31 -8.77 -5.28
CA VAL A 158 -7.29 -7.40 -4.74
C VAL A 158 -5.92 -7.12 -4.09
N LEU A 159 -5.34 -8.12 -3.44
CA LEU A 159 -4.01 -8.05 -2.82
C LEU A 159 -2.84 -8.17 -3.80
N GLY A 160 -3.08 -8.37 -5.11
CA GLY A 160 -2.01 -8.46 -6.10
C GLY A 160 -1.45 -9.85 -6.36
N PHE A 161 -2.08 -10.90 -5.84
CA PHE A 161 -1.72 -12.27 -6.17
C PHE A 161 -2.43 -12.71 -7.46
N SER A 162 -1.76 -13.56 -8.23
CA SER A 162 -2.28 -14.15 -9.46
C SER A 162 -2.00 -15.65 -9.48
N LYS A 163 -2.76 -16.42 -10.25
CA LYS A 163 -2.55 -17.88 -10.34
C LYS A 163 -1.15 -18.18 -10.93
N ALA A 164 -0.42 -19.10 -10.30
CA ALA A 164 0.87 -19.55 -10.82
C ALA A 164 0.67 -20.56 -11.97
N PRO A 165 1.41 -20.43 -13.09
CA PRO A 165 1.38 -21.40 -14.17
C PRO A 165 2.16 -22.67 -13.78
N TYR A 166 1.68 -23.82 -14.24
CA TYR A 166 2.46 -25.05 -14.18
C TYR A 166 3.53 -25.04 -15.26
N LEU A 167 4.68 -25.67 -14.99
CA LEU A 167 5.70 -25.88 -16.00
C LEU A 167 5.44 -27.21 -16.70
N GLU A 168 5.10 -27.12 -17.98
CA GLU A 168 4.90 -28.27 -18.85
C GLU A 168 5.88 -28.22 -20.02
N PHE A 169 6.60 -29.32 -20.21
CA PHE A 169 7.37 -29.57 -21.42
C PHE A 169 6.54 -30.56 -22.23
N ASP A 170 5.92 -30.10 -23.32
CA ASP A 170 5.25 -31.01 -24.26
C ASP A 170 6.29 -31.97 -24.85
N VAL A 171 5.89 -33.23 -25.05
CA VAL A 171 6.70 -34.28 -25.71
C VAL A 171 7.01 -33.89 -27.16
N SER A 172 6.19 -33.03 -27.77
CA SER A 172 6.37 -32.53 -29.14
C SER A 172 7.20 -31.24 -29.24
N GLY A 173 7.68 -30.68 -28.12
CA GLY A 173 8.46 -29.44 -28.12
C GLY A 173 7.67 -28.16 -28.43
N ASN A 174 6.34 -28.26 -28.62
CA ASN A 174 5.47 -27.10 -28.73
C ASN A 174 5.13 -26.60 -27.32
N VAL A 175 5.97 -25.71 -26.82
CA VAL A 175 5.65 -24.92 -25.64
C VAL A 175 4.66 -23.84 -26.08
N ASP A 176 3.43 -23.90 -25.60
CA ASP A 176 2.49 -22.77 -25.70
C ASP A 176 3.02 -21.61 -24.83
N ALA A 177 3.97 -20.86 -25.38
CA ALA A 177 4.62 -19.73 -24.72
C ALA A 177 3.62 -18.63 -24.33
N THR A 178 2.45 -18.59 -24.98
CA THR A 178 1.32 -17.70 -24.69
C THR A 178 0.48 -18.14 -23.48
N ALA A 179 0.55 -19.41 -23.06
CA ALA A 179 -0.14 -19.91 -21.87
C ALA A 179 0.64 -19.67 -20.57
N LEU A 180 1.97 -19.49 -20.67
CA LEU A 180 2.88 -19.30 -19.54
C LEU A 180 3.18 -17.81 -19.33
N LYS A 181 2.18 -17.06 -18.83
CA LYS A 181 2.44 -15.70 -18.34
C LYS A 181 3.46 -15.77 -17.20
N SER A 182 4.38 -14.80 -17.17
CA SER A 182 5.34 -14.68 -16.06
C SER A 182 4.58 -14.63 -14.73
N PHE A 183 4.94 -15.52 -13.81
CA PHE A 183 4.41 -15.48 -12.46
C PHE A 183 5.02 -14.30 -11.72
N GLN A 184 4.41 -13.13 -11.87
CA GLN A 184 4.70 -11.96 -11.05
C GLN A 184 3.66 -11.89 -9.95
N THR A 185 4.06 -12.31 -8.76
CA THR A 185 3.41 -11.88 -7.52
C THR A 185 3.94 -10.49 -7.18
N ASP A 186 3.06 -9.60 -6.74
CA ASP A 186 3.40 -8.25 -6.34
C ASP A 186 4.31 -8.23 -5.08
N ASP A 187 5.47 -7.58 -5.14
CA ASP A 187 6.44 -7.47 -4.02
C ASP A 187 6.00 -6.45 -2.95
N GLY A 188 4.67 -6.26 -2.80
CA GLY A 188 4.05 -5.28 -1.92
C GLY A 188 3.92 -3.89 -2.54
N GLU A 189 4.11 -3.69 -3.84
CA GLU A 189 3.90 -2.39 -4.49
C GLU A 189 2.42 -2.00 -4.53
N ARG A 190 1.50 -2.93 -4.80
CA ARG A 190 0.06 -2.67 -4.66
C ARG A 190 -0.33 -2.47 -3.21
N LEU A 191 0.30 -3.16 -2.26
CA LEU A 191 0.10 -2.85 -0.84
C LEU A 191 0.52 -1.42 -0.53
N LYS A 192 1.70 -0.97 -0.99
CA LYS A 192 2.15 0.41 -0.82
C LYS A 192 1.20 1.39 -1.50
N GLN A 193 0.68 1.10 -2.69
CA GLN A 193 -0.31 1.93 -3.38
C GLN A 193 -1.65 1.98 -2.64
N LEU A 194 -2.12 0.86 -2.11
CA LEU A 194 -3.33 0.79 -1.30
C LEU A 194 -3.16 1.54 0.02
N LEU A 195 -2.02 1.37 0.70
CA LEU A 195 -1.67 2.08 1.93
C LEU A 195 -1.47 3.58 1.68
N ALA A 196 -0.84 3.97 0.58
CA ALA A 196 -0.67 5.36 0.17
C ALA A 196 -2.02 5.99 -0.21
N GLY A 197 -2.87 5.26 -0.93
CA GLY A 197 -4.23 5.67 -1.27
C GLY A 197 -5.13 5.81 -0.03
N ALA A 198 -5.04 4.88 0.92
CA ALA A 198 -5.74 4.94 2.21
C ALA A 198 -5.19 6.07 3.09
N GLY A 199 -3.88 6.27 3.13
CA GLY A 199 -3.25 7.39 3.83
C GLY A 199 -3.67 8.73 3.23
N GLY A 200 -3.76 8.82 1.90
CA GLY A 200 -4.25 10.00 1.19
C GLY A 200 -5.73 10.28 1.42
N SER A 201 -6.58 9.26 1.44
CA SER A 201 -8.02 9.41 1.71
C SER A 201 -8.31 9.75 3.17
N LEU A 202 -7.59 9.16 4.12
CA LEU A 202 -7.64 9.52 5.54
C LEU A 202 -7.10 10.93 5.80
N ALA A 203 -5.99 11.31 5.17
CA ALA A 203 -5.46 12.68 5.23
C ALA A 203 -6.40 13.69 4.56
N GLY A 204 -7.11 13.28 3.51
CA GLY A 204 -8.17 14.06 2.88
C GLY A 204 -9.35 14.28 3.81
N ALA A 205 -9.83 13.22 4.45
CA ALA A 205 -10.95 13.25 5.41
C ALA A 205 -10.62 14.10 6.66
N THR A 206 -9.39 14.01 7.18
CA THR A 206 -8.98 14.86 8.31
C THR A 206 -8.83 16.32 7.91
N ARG A 207 -8.33 16.60 6.69
CA ARG A 207 -8.21 17.97 6.16
C ARG A 207 -9.57 18.61 5.87
N THR A 208 -10.54 17.86 5.35
CA THR A 208 -11.90 18.35 5.13
C THR A 208 -12.63 18.61 6.45
N LEU A 209 -12.48 17.72 7.44
CA LEU A 209 -13.02 17.94 8.79
C LEU A 209 -12.39 19.16 9.47
N ALA A 210 -11.06 19.34 9.37
CA ALA A 210 -10.37 20.52 9.90
C ALA A 210 -10.81 21.82 9.19
N GLY A 211 -10.99 21.76 7.86
CA GLY A 211 -11.50 22.88 7.07
C GLY A 211 -12.94 23.25 7.45
N ALA A 212 -13.81 22.27 7.63
CA ALA A 212 -15.20 22.48 8.07
C ALA A 212 -15.26 23.08 9.49
N ALA A 213 -14.44 22.61 10.41
CA ALA A 213 -14.33 23.16 11.76
C ALA A 213 -13.80 24.61 11.75
N GLY A 214 -12.80 24.91 10.91
CA GLY A 214 -12.27 26.26 10.75
C GLY A 214 -13.26 27.25 10.14
N GLN A 215 -14.07 26.81 9.17
CA GLN A 215 -15.16 27.60 8.60
C GLN A 215 -16.28 27.85 9.62
N ALA A 216 -16.66 26.83 10.40
CA ALA A 216 -17.63 26.98 11.49
C ALA A 216 -17.13 27.97 12.55
N GLY A 217 -15.85 27.90 12.95
CA GLY A 217 -15.25 28.85 13.89
C GLY A 217 -15.23 30.30 13.36
N LYS A 218 -14.95 30.50 12.07
CA LYS A 218 -15.01 31.83 11.44
C LYS A 218 -16.44 32.38 11.39
N LEU A 219 -17.42 31.54 11.09
CA LEU A 219 -18.84 31.94 11.07
C LEU A 219 -19.34 32.33 12.46
N LEU A 220 -18.96 31.57 13.49
CA LEU A 220 -19.26 31.90 14.88
C LEU A 220 -18.60 33.22 15.33
N ALA A 221 -17.34 33.44 14.93
CA ALA A 221 -16.63 34.70 15.22
C ALA A 221 -17.27 35.91 14.52
N VAL A 222 -17.70 35.76 13.26
CA VAL A 222 -18.39 36.82 12.50
C VAL A 222 -19.78 37.10 13.09
N GLN A 223 -20.51 36.07 13.50
CA GLN A 223 -21.81 36.24 14.17
C GLN A 223 -21.66 36.92 15.53
N ALA A 224 -20.66 36.54 16.32
CA ALA A 224 -20.35 37.20 17.59
C ALA A 224 -19.92 38.66 17.39
N GLY A 225 -19.10 38.94 16.38
CA GLY A 225 -18.69 40.30 16.02
C GLY A 225 -19.84 41.18 15.55
N ASN A 226 -20.77 40.64 14.74
CA ASN A 226 -21.96 41.37 14.30
C ASN A 226 -22.95 41.59 15.45
N ALA A 227 -23.11 40.62 16.36
CA ALA A 227 -23.89 40.79 17.58
C ALA A 227 -23.31 41.90 18.47
N GLY A 228 -21.98 41.94 18.65
CA GLY A 228 -21.30 43.01 19.39
C GLY A 228 -21.49 44.39 18.76
N LYS A 229 -21.43 44.50 17.42
CA LYS A 229 -21.70 45.76 16.70
C LYS A 229 -23.16 46.21 16.82
N LEU A 230 -24.12 45.29 16.81
CA LEU A 230 -25.55 45.61 17.00
C LEU A 230 -25.84 46.10 18.42
N ILE A 231 -25.21 45.50 19.43
CA ILE A 231 -25.30 45.97 20.83
C ILE A 231 -24.68 47.36 20.96
N ALA A 232 -23.50 47.58 20.36
CA ALA A 232 -22.83 48.88 20.37
C ALA A 232 -23.62 49.98 19.62
N ALA A 233 -24.21 49.66 18.48
CA ALA A 233 -25.05 50.59 17.71
C ALA A 233 -26.33 50.97 18.48
N LYS A 234 -27.00 49.99 19.10
CA LYS A 234 -28.19 50.23 19.93
C LYS A 234 -27.89 51.02 21.22
N ALA A 235 -26.65 50.92 21.72
CA ALA A 235 -26.16 51.73 22.82
C ALA A 235 -25.78 53.17 22.38
N ALA A 236 -25.35 53.39 21.13
CA ALA A 236 -25.04 54.72 20.61
C ALA A 236 -26.28 55.53 20.19
N GLU A 237 -27.37 54.86 19.76
CA GLU A 237 -28.64 55.52 19.40
C GLU A 237 -29.40 56.04 20.63
N ARG A 238 -29.15 55.50 21.81
CA ARG A 238 -29.61 56.06 23.08
C ARG A 238 -28.46 56.93 23.58
N GLY A 239 -28.60 58.25 23.61
CA GLY A 239 -27.60 59.19 24.13
C GLY A 239 -27.33 59.06 25.64
N ALA A 240 -27.16 57.84 26.14
CA ALA A 240 -26.90 57.50 27.52
C ALA A 240 -25.40 57.65 27.80
N THR A 241 -25.08 58.40 28.84
CA THR A 241 -23.71 58.57 29.31
C THR A 241 -23.17 57.20 29.76
N SER A 242 -22.16 56.69 29.06
CA SER A 242 -21.55 55.39 29.40
C SER A 242 -20.44 55.53 30.44
N TYR A 243 -20.36 54.58 31.36
CA TYR A 243 -19.42 54.54 32.47
C TYR A 243 -18.58 53.25 32.44
N PHE A 244 -17.34 53.34 32.90
CA PHE A 244 -16.52 52.21 33.31
C PHE A 244 -16.69 51.99 34.82
N TYR A 245 -16.65 50.75 35.28
CA TYR A 245 -16.74 50.39 36.69
C TYR A 245 -15.60 49.45 37.09
N LEU A 246 -15.19 49.54 38.36
CA LEU A 246 -14.05 48.79 38.89
C LEU A 246 -14.48 47.84 40.03
N PRO A 247 -14.58 46.53 39.80
CA PRO A 247 -14.85 45.57 40.87
C PRO A 247 -13.64 45.44 41.82
N ARG A 248 -13.87 45.05 43.08
CA ARG A 248 -12.81 44.94 44.10
C ARG A 248 -11.64 44.07 43.61
N GLY A 249 -10.48 44.69 43.41
CA GLY A 249 -9.24 44.02 42.97
C GLY A 249 -9.20 43.59 41.49
N GLY A 250 -10.14 44.03 40.65
CA GLY A 250 -10.24 43.64 39.24
C GLY A 250 -9.76 44.71 38.25
N VAL A 251 -9.85 44.38 36.96
CA VAL A 251 -9.56 45.28 35.83
C VAL A 251 -10.81 46.13 35.52
N PRO A 252 -10.68 47.43 35.16
CA PRO A 252 -11.81 48.26 34.73
C PRO A 252 -12.65 47.58 33.63
N ARG A 253 -13.98 47.54 33.79
CA ARG A 253 -14.92 46.99 32.80
C ARG A 253 -15.90 48.06 32.34
N GLY A 254 -16.28 48.01 31.06
CA GLY A 254 -17.13 49.01 30.43
C GLY A 254 -16.73 49.22 28.96
N PRO A 255 -17.28 50.23 28.27
CA PRO A 255 -18.24 51.23 28.76
C PRO A 255 -19.69 50.69 28.75
N VAL A 256 -20.44 50.88 29.85
CA VAL A 256 -21.86 50.48 29.99
C VAL A 256 -22.71 51.63 30.53
N PRO A 257 -24.02 51.70 30.23
CA PRO A 257 -24.90 52.75 30.79
C PRO A 257 -25.02 52.66 32.32
N LEU A 258 -25.19 53.80 32.99
CA LEU A 258 -25.34 53.88 34.46
C LEU A 258 -26.44 52.97 35.04
N PRO A 259 -27.63 52.82 34.41
CA PRO A 259 -28.66 51.89 34.90
C PRO A 259 -28.19 50.43 34.93
N THR A 260 -27.36 50.02 33.96
CA THR A 260 -26.83 48.66 33.90
C THR A 260 -25.85 48.39 35.04
N VAL A 261 -25.01 49.36 35.41
CA VAL A 261 -24.13 49.24 36.59
C VAL A 261 -24.95 49.06 37.86
N ARG A 262 -26.04 49.82 38.01
CA ARG A 262 -26.93 49.71 39.18
C ARG A 262 -27.69 48.38 39.22
N GLU A 263 -28.10 47.85 38.07
CA GLU A 263 -28.73 46.53 38.00
C GLU A 263 -27.78 45.43 38.47
N LEU A 264 -26.50 45.50 38.12
CA LEU A 264 -25.50 44.54 38.58
C LEU A 264 -25.28 44.60 40.10
N ILE A 265 -25.37 45.79 40.70
CA ILE A 265 -25.34 45.96 42.16
C ILE A 265 -26.58 45.32 42.79
N GLN A 266 -27.77 45.55 42.22
CA GLN A 266 -29.01 44.95 42.72
C GLN A 266 -29.01 43.41 42.63
N ARG A 267 -28.36 42.86 41.61
CA ARG A 267 -28.17 41.41 41.42
C ARG A 267 -27.11 40.82 42.35
N GLY A 268 -26.39 41.64 43.12
CA GLY A 268 -25.31 41.23 44.02
C GLY A 268 -24.02 40.82 43.29
N GLU A 269 -23.90 41.13 41.99
CA GLU A 269 -22.70 40.87 41.19
C GLU A 269 -21.63 41.95 41.38
N LEU A 270 -22.02 43.11 41.90
CA LEU A 270 -21.15 44.23 42.25
C LEU A 270 -21.49 44.81 43.62
N ASP A 271 -20.46 45.22 44.35
CA ASP A 271 -20.61 45.88 45.64
C ASP A 271 -21.21 47.28 45.48
N ALA A 272 -21.97 47.72 46.49
CA ALA A 272 -22.59 49.05 46.51
C ALA A 272 -21.58 50.21 46.58
N ASP A 273 -20.32 49.93 46.92
CA ASP A 273 -19.20 50.88 46.97
C ASP A 273 -18.37 50.92 45.69
N VAL A 274 -18.85 50.31 44.59
CA VAL A 274 -18.12 50.28 43.32
C VAL A 274 -17.80 51.68 42.79
N MET A 275 -16.53 51.86 42.41
CA MET A 275 -16.05 53.07 41.77
C MET A 275 -16.39 53.05 40.29
N VAL A 276 -16.91 54.17 39.78
CA VAL A 276 -17.24 54.36 38.37
C VAL A 276 -16.56 55.60 37.80
N ALA A 277 -16.13 55.53 36.55
CA ALA A 277 -15.57 56.64 35.80
C ALA A 277 -16.38 56.85 34.51
N ARG A 278 -16.73 58.10 34.21
CA ARG A 278 -17.42 58.43 32.95
C ARG A 278 -16.48 58.14 31.77
N ALA A 279 -16.98 57.54 30.70
CA ALA A 279 -16.19 57.33 29.49
C ALA A 279 -15.63 58.67 28.97
N GLY A 280 -14.31 58.83 29.01
CA GLY A 280 -13.61 60.07 28.65
C GLY A 280 -13.15 60.95 29.83
N SER A 281 -13.42 60.56 31.08
CA SER A 281 -12.88 61.17 32.30
C SER A 281 -11.94 60.21 33.01
N GLU A 282 -10.86 60.73 33.60
CA GLU A 282 -9.92 59.96 34.44
C GLU A 282 -10.34 59.92 35.92
N GLU A 283 -11.42 60.63 36.26
CA GLU A 283 -11.90 60.76 37.64
C GLU A 283 -12.83 59.60 38.02
N TRP A 284 -12.43 58.87 39.06
CA TRP A 284 -13.19 57.76 39.62
C TRP A 284 -13.96 58.25 40.85
N GLN A 285 -15.27 58.03 40.84
CA GLN A 285 -16.15 58.40 41.93
C GLN A 285 -17.08 57.23 42.30
N PRO A 286 -17.52 57.12 43.57
CA PRO A 286 -18.42 56.05 43.96
C PRO A 286 -19.75 56.19 43.23
N VAL A 287 -20.37 55.06 42.85
CA VAL A 287 -21.66 55.04 42.13
C VAL A 287 -22.78 55.78 42.88
N SER A 288 -22.69 55.88 44.21
CA SER A 288 -23.63 56.60 45.08
C SER A 288 -23.56 58.13 44.95
N ALA A 289 -22.44 58.68 44.45
CA ALA A 289 -22.26 60.12 44.24
C ALA A 289 -22.90 60.64 42.94
N LEU A 290 -23.34 59.74 42.05
CA LEU A 290 -23.97 60.10 40.78
C LEU A 290 -25.49 60.34 40.95
N PRO A 291 -26.06 61.37 40.29
CA PRO A 291 -27.50 61.64 40.34
C PRO A 291 -28.32 60.43 39.89
N GLN A 292 -29.50 60.23 40.48
CA GLN A 292 -30.31 59.04 40.23
C GLN A 292 -30.90 58.98 38.81
N ASP A 293 -30.93 60.10 38.10
CA ASP A 293 -31.71 60.27 36.86
C ASP A 293 -30.84 60.49 35.59
N ALA A 294 -29.57 60.07 35.61
CA ALA A 294 -28.60 60.28 34.52
C ALA A 294 -28.31 59.02 33.67
#